data_AF-A0AAV5F0A7-F1
#
_entry.id   AF-A0AAV5F0A7-F1
#
_cell.length_a   1.000
_cell.length_b   1.000
_cell.length_c   1.000
_cell.angle_alpha   90.00
_cell.angle_beta   90.00
_cell.angle_gamma   90.00
#
_symmetry.space_group_name_H-M   'P 1'
#
loop_
_entity.id
_entity.type
_entity.pdbx_description
1 polymer ?
#
loop_
_entity_poly.entity_id
_entity_poly.type
_entity_poly.pdbx_seq_one_letter_code
_entity_poly.pdbx_strand_id
1 'polypeptide(L)'
;MLSDFIAAVLSTKSNRSGKPAVVVPEDVEEPRDQAMEDVEAKPEEMEQEGAEGGQARRSVANFFADLLASDLEQLGPGGNKRKIGLAAKWCPTPGSSFDRTTLLCEAIARRLFPRDSSPDYADMSEEHYAYRVLHRLRREVLVPLRKILELPEVYMSAQRWSELPYTRVASVAMKRYKGLFKKHDEARFDKYLEDVEAGKAKIAAGALLPHEIAAAAYRGEDDNVSELQWRRMVKDLRKKGSLSNCIAVCDVSASMKGLPMEVCIALGLLISELSEEPWAGRAITFSARPQIHVITGKTLRDKLSFVRHMDWGGNTNFQATFDRILQVAVDAKLAPEKMIKTLFVFSDMEFDQASQNPWETDYQAICRKFSDAGYGDVVPQIVFWNLRDSRSAPVTSTQPGVAMVSGFSKNLVKLFLENNGVVNPEAVMAAAIAGEEYQKLAVFD
;
A
#
# COMPACT_ATOMS: atom_id res chain seq x y z
N MET A 1 1.14 7.92 2.84
CA MET A 1 1.20 9.34 3.26
C MET A 1 0.93 9.52 4.76
N LEU A 2 -0.29 9.37 5.29
CA LEU A 2 -0.53 9.59 6.73
C LEU A 2 0.23 8.59 7.63
N SER A 3 0.35 7.32 7.21
CA SER A 3 1.15 6.29 7.90
C SER A 3 2.64 6.58 7.87
N ASP A 4 3.14 7.02 6.72
CA ASP A 4 4.58 7.19 6.46
C ASP A 4 5.09 8.50 7.06
N PHE A 5 4.23 9.52 7.12
CA PHE A 5 4.49 10.78 7.82
C PHE A 5 4.50 10.57 9.35
N ILE A 6 3.57 9.77 9.89
CA ILE A 6 3.60 9.39 11.31
C ILE A 6 4.87 8.56 11.61
N ALA A 7 5.28 7.63 10.74
CA ALA A 7 6.51 6.87 10.91
C ALA A 7 7.77 7.75 10.85
N ALA A 8 7.82 8.75 9.97
CA ALA A 8 8.92 9.71 9.86
C ALA A 8 9.09 10.58 11.12
N VAL A 9 7.98 11.02 11.73
CA VAL A 9 8.00 11.73 13.02
C VAL A 9 8.46 10.81 14.18
N LEU A 10 8.21 9.51 14.09
CA LEU A 10 8.60 8.53 15.12
C LEU A 10 10.08 8.12 15.07
N SER A 11 10.72 8.18 13.90
CA SER A 11 12.12 7.74 13.72
C SER A 11 13.15 8.65 14.39
N THR A 12 12.80 9.88 14.75
CA THR A 12 13.74 10.86 15.33
C THR A 12 14.03 10.65 16.81
N LYS A 13 13.30 9.76 17.51
CA LYS A 13 13.47 9.52 18.97
C LYS A 13 14.22 8.23 19.35
N SER A 14 14.57 7.34 18.41
CA SER A 14 15.15 6.02 18.75
C SER A 14 16.69 5.98 18.86
N ASN A 15 17.41 7.11 18.74
CA ASN A 15 18.87 7.10 18.69
C ASN A 15 19.51 7.83 19.88
N ARG A 16 19.33 7.32 21.11
CA ARG A 16 20.24 7.61 22.23
C ARG A 16 20.46 6.39 23.15
N SER A 17 21.73 5.97 23.16
CA SER A 17 22.50 5.25 24.19
C SER A 17 22.11 3.82 24.61
N GLY A 18 23.10 2.93 24.56
CA GLY A 18 23.00 1.54 24.98
C GLY A 18 23.69 1.20 26.31
N LYS A 19 23.29 -0.01 26.78
CA LYS A 19 23.88 -0.93 27.79
C LYS A 19 23.73 -0.60 29.30
N PRO A 20 23.79 -1.62 30.19
CA PRO A 20 23.16 -2.95 30.16
C PRO A 20 22.45 -3.32 31.49
N ALA A 21 21.87 -4.54 31.53
CA ALA A 21 20.98 -5.12 32.54
C ALA A 21 21.48 -5.18 34.00
N VAL A 22 20.53 -5.09 34.95
CA VAL A 22 20.65 -5.61 36.33
C VAL A 22 19.33 -6.27 36.77
N VAL A 23 19.52 -7.34 37.54
CA VAL A 23 18.64 -8.42 38.02
C VAL A 23 17.49 -7.95 38.93
N VAL A 24 16.35 -8.65 38.89
CA VAL A 24 15.23 -8.56 39.83
C VAL A 24 15.19 -9.81 40.72
N PRO A 25 14.83 -9.69 42.01
CA PRO A 25 14.05 -10.75 42.64
C PRO A 25 12.77 -10.24 43.35
N GLU A 26 11.72 -11.04 43.10
CA GLU A 26 10.53 -11.46 43.87
C GLU A 26 9.85 -10.60 44.98
N ASP A 27 8.51 -10.65 44.86
CA ASP A 27 7.43 -10.62 45.85
C ASP A 27 7.15 -9.36 46.70
N VAL A 28 5.88 -8.90 46.65
CA VAL A 28 4.94 -8.80 47.78
C VAL A 28 3.57 -8.25 47.29
N GLU A 29 2.51 -8.77 47.91
CA GLU A 29 1.06 -8.63 47.68
C GLU A 29 0.46 -7.20 47.72
N GLU A 30 -0.76 -7.08 47.16
CA GLU A 30 -1.64 -5.89 47.11
C GLU A 30 -1.98 -5.28 48.50
N PRO A 31 -2.47 -4.01 48.57
CA PRO A 31 -3.93 -3.81 48.51
C PRO A 31 -4.40 -2.54 47.77
N ARG A 32 -5.69 -2.56 47.42
CA ARG A 32 -6.48 -1.46 46.86
C ARG A 32 -6.73 -0.34 47.89
N ASP A 33 -6.96 0.84 47.31
CA ASP A 33 -7.51 2.10 47.86
C ASP A 33 -6.55 3.08 48.56
N GLN A 34 -6.68 4.34 48.10
CA GLN A 34 -6.07 5.61 48.56
C GLN A 34 -4.75 6.05 47.91
N ALA A 35 -4.86 6.96 46.93
CA ALA A 35 -3.92 8.07 46.75
C ALA A 35 -4.54 9.13 45.80
N MET A 36 -5.24 10.10 46.39
CA MET A 36 -5.22 11.48 45.89
C MET A 36 -3.94 12.08 46.46
N GLU A 37 -2.88 12.13 45.68
CA GLU A 37 -1.74 13.06 45.77
C GLU A 37 -0.72 12.64 44.70
N ASP A 38 0.11 13.59 44.28
CA ASP A 38 1.12 13.53 43.21
C ASP A 38 0.65 13.92 41.80
N VAL A 39 0.05 15.11 41.71
CA VAL A 39 0.20 16.00 40.55
C VAL A 39 1.29 17.02 40.89
N GLU A 40 2.56 16.64 40.74
CA GLU A 40 3.65 17.60 40.56
C GLU A 40 4.59 17.08 39.47
N ALA A 41 4.15 17.21 38.22
CA ALA A 41 5.09 17.30 37.11
C ALA A 41 5.53 18.78 37.02
N LYS A 42 6.73 19.06 37.53
CA LYS A 42 7.37 20.40 37.48
C LYS A 42 7.36 20.95 36.04
N PRO A 43 6.92 22.20 35.81
CA PRO A 43 6.78 22.77 34.46
C PRO A 43 8.09 23.11 33.72
N GLU A 44 9.26 22.99 34.35
CA GLU A 44 10.47 23.70 33.91
C GLU A 44 11.50 22.90 33.10
N GLU A 45 11.29 21.62 32.79
CA GLU A 45 12.28 20.81 32.03
C GLU A 45 11.93 20.52 30.56
N MET A 46 10.89 21.14 29.97
CA MET A 46 10.50 20.88 28.57
C MET A 46 10.51 22.10 27.65
N GLU A 47 11.26 23.15 27.99
CA GLU A 47 11.54 24.29 27.08
C GLU A 47 12.78 24.06 26.20
N GLN A 48 12.98 22.83 25.73
CA GLN A 48 13.97 22.49 24.71
C GLN A 48 13.38 21.58 23.62
N GLU A 49 12.15 21.83 23.17
CA GLU A 49 11.75 21.44 21.82
C GLU A 49 12.13 22.58 20.87
N GLY A 50 13.14 22.37 20.03
CA GLY A 50 13.57 23.34 19.03
C GLY A 50 12.40 23.85 18.18
N ALA A 51 12.47 25.11 17.74
CA ALA A 51 11.40 25.84 17.06
C ALA A 51 10.72 25.05 15.91
N GLU A 52 11.44 24.15 15.24
CA GLU A 52 10.93 23.28 14.17
C GLU A 52 9.96 22.19 14.66
N GLY A 53 10.21 21.57 15.82
CA GLY A 53 9.36 20.51 16.37
C GLY A 53 7.99 21.03 16.83
N GLY A 54 7.99 22.22 17.44
CA GLY A 54 6.77 22.91 17.83
C GLY A 54 5.93 23.37 16.62
N GLN A 55 6.58 23.77 15.53
CA GLN A 55 5.89 24.15 14.30
C GLN A 55 5.25 22.95 13.59
N ALA A 56 5.96 21.83 13.49
CA ALA A 56 5.41 20.60 12.91
C ALA A 56 4.18 20.10 13.69
N ARG A 57 4.25 20.10 15.03
CA ARG A 57 3.14 19.69 15.90
C ARG A 57 1.91 20.58 15.74
N ARG A 58 2.09 21.90 15.65
CA ARG A 58 0.99 22.85 15.39
C ARG A 58 0.34 22.62 14.03
N SER A 59 1.14 22.41 12.99
CA SER A 59 0.62 22.11 11.65
C SER A 59 -0.20 20.82 11.62
N VAL A 60 0.26 19.76 12.29
CA VAL A 60 -0.50 18.50 12.42
C VAL A 60 -1.80 18.71 13.19
N ALA A 61 -1.76 19.44 14.31
CA ALA A 61 -2.95 19.72 15.10
C ALA A 61 -3.99 20.55 14.31
N ASN A 62 -3.55 21.57 13.55
CA ASN A 62 -4.41 22.35 12.68
C ASN A 62 -5.06 21.49 11.60
N PHE A 63 -4.28 20.65 10.93
CA PHE A 63 -4.79 19.74 9.91
C PHE A 63 -5.88 18.80 10.47
N PHE A 64 -5.65 18.20 11.64
CA PHE A 64 -6.67 17.38 12.29
C PHE A 64 -7.90 18.19 12.71
N ALA A 65 -7.72 19.38 13.28
CA ALA A 65 -8.83 20.24 13.69
C ALA A 65 -9.71 20.64 12.50
N ASP A 66 -9.12 21.06 11.38
CA ASP A 66 -9.86 21.48 10.18
C ASP A 66 -10.65 20.30 9.59
N LEU A 67 -10.03 19.11 9.51
CA LEU A 67 -10.71 17.90 9.03
C LEU A 67 -11.84 17.46 9.97
N LEU A 68 -11.62 17.49 11.28
CA LEU A 68 -12.65 17.10 12.26
C LEU A 68 -13.82 18.09 12.27
N ALA A 69 -13.55 19.39 12.12
CA ALA A 69 -14.58 20.41 11.98
C ALA A 69 -15.42 20.16 10.72
N SER A 70 -14.78 19.92 9.57
CA SER A 70 -15.48 19.59 8.33
C SER A 70 -16.32 18.30 8.45
N ASP A 71 -15.77 17.26 9.10
CA ASP A 71 -16.47 16.01 9.36
C ASP A 71 -17.72 16.21 10.26
N LEU A 72 -17.65 17.12 11.24
CA LEU A 72 -18.78 17.51 12.09
C LEU A 72 -19.86 18.28 11.33
N GLU A 73 -19.48 19.15 10.41
CA GLU A 73 -20.45 19.82 9.52
C GLU A 73 -21.19 18.81 8.63
N GLN A 74 -20.46 17.83 8.08
CA GLN A 74 -21.06 16.74 7.30
C GLN A 74 -21.94 15.80 8.15
N LEU A 75 -21.72 15.78 9.46
CA LEU A 75 -22.54 15.05 10.43
C LEU A 75 -23.85 15.80 10.76
N GLY A 76 -23.85 17.13 10.69
CA GLY A 76 -24.97 17.98 11.04
C GLY A 76 -26.20 17.86 10.11
N PRO A 77 -27.29 18.59 10.42
CA PRO A 77 -28.51 18.58 9.61
C PRO A 77 -28.23 19.06 8.18
N GLY A 78 -28.52 18.22 7.17
CA GLY A 78 -28.25 18.51 5.76
C GLY A 78 -26.86 18.09 5.25
N GLY A 79 -25.99 17.58 6.14
CA GLY A 79 -24.67 17.06 5.77
C GLY A 79 -24.71 15.68 5.13
N ASN A 80 -23.68 15.35 4.34
CA ASN A 80 -23.59 14.05 3.67
C ASN A 80 -22.66 13.11 4.45
N LYS A 81 -23.25 12.17 5.20
CA LYS A 81 -22.52 11.16 5.99
C LYS A 81 -21.52 10.33 5.20
N ARG A 82 -21.66 10.21 3.87
CA ARG A 82 -20.69 9.50 3.00
C ARG A 82 -19.42 10.30 2.73
N LYS A 83 -19.41 11.61 3.01
CA LYS A 83 -18.25 12.49 2.85
C LYS A 83 -17.39 12.60 4.11
N ILE A 84 -17.84 12.04 5.23
CA ILE A 84 -17.06 12.02 6.48
C ILE A 84 -15.79 11.20 6.26
N GLY A 85 -14.65 11.82 6.56
CA GLY A 85 -13.32 11.26 6.41
C GLY A 85 -12.91 10.32 7.53
N LEU A 86 -11.65 9.90 7.52
CA LEU A 86 -11.06 9.04 8.55
C LEU A 86 -10.34 9.82 9.65
N ALA A 87 -10.48 11.14 9.71
CA ALA A 87 -9.77 11.99 10.67
C ALA A 87 -10.03 11.55 12.12
N ALA A 88 -11.28 11.28 12.47
CA ALA A 88 -11.65 10.78 13.79
C ALA A 88 -11.08 9.38 14.12
N LYS A 89 -10.79 8.55 13.12
CA LYS A 89 -10.13 7.25 13.30
C LYS A 89 -8.66 7.42 13.68
N TRP A 90 -7.95 8.34 13.01
CA TRP A 90 -6.52 8.55 13.19
C TRP A 90 -6.16 9.56 14.28
N CYS A 91 -7.11 10.41 14.68
CA CYS A 91 -6.93 11.29 15.82
C CYS A 91 -6.67 10.46 17.09
N PRO A 92 -5.61 10.77 17.86
CA PRO A 92 -5.33 10.09 19.12
C PRO A 92 -6.51 10.20 20.08
N THR A 93 -6.65 9.21 20.95
CA THR A 93 -7.66 9.25 22.02
C THR A 93 -7.04 9.96 23.22
N PRO A 94 -7.72 10.96 23.84
CA PRO A 94 -7.19 11.65 25.01
C PRO A 94 -6.73 10.68 26.09
N GLY A 95 -5.51 10.89 26.60
CA GLY A 95 -4.88 10.06 27.63
C GLY A 95 -4.28 8.73 27.16
N SER A 96 -4.33 8.42 25.85
CA SER A 96 -3.59 7.30 25.26
C SER A 96 -2.08 7.51 25.35
N SER A 97 -1.28 6.43 25.22
CA SER A 97 0.18 6.53 25.25
C SER A 97 0.72 7.54 24.22
N PHE A 98 0.15 7.53 23.01
CA PHE A 98 0.48 8.49 21.96
C PHE A 98 0.19 9.93 22.35
N ASP A 99 -0.96 10.19 22.98
CA ASP A 99 -1.32 11.54 23.43
C ASP A 99 -0.41 12.01 24.57
N ARG A 100 -0.06 11.13 25.53
CA ARG A 100 0.86 11.48 26.63
C ARG A 100 2.25 11.90 26.12
N THR A 101 2.70 11.34 25.01
CA THR A 101 4.02 11.66 24.42
C THR A 101 3.99 12.86 23.49
N THR A 102 2.86 13.12 22.82
CA THR A 102 2.77 14.13 21.75
C THR A 102 1.95 15.35 22.12
N LEU A 103 1.10 15.25 23.16
CA LEU A 103 0.15 16.25 23.60
C LEU A 103 -0.67 16.84 22.43
N LEU A 104 -0.94 16.02 21.41
CA LEU A 104 -1.65 16.40 20.20
C LEU A 104 -3.14 16.60 20.46
N CYS A 105 -3.76 15.81 21.34
CA CYS A 105 -5.20 15.94 21.61
C CYS A 105 -5.51 17.31 22.21
N GLU A 106 -4.66 17.83 23.10
CA GLU A 106 -4.87 19.14 23.71
C GLU A 106 -4.78 20.25 22.67
N ALA A 107 -3.76 20.22 21.81
CA ALA A 107 -3.60 21.18 20.73
C ALA A 107 -4.80 21.17 19.75
N ILE A 108 -5.27 19.98 19.37
CA ILE A 108 -6.46 19.82 18.52
C ILE A 108 -7.72 20.33 19.23
N ALA A 109 -7.90 19.98 20.51
CA ALA A 109 -9.06 20.38 21.30
C ALA A 109 -9.13 21.90 21.50
N ARG A 110 -8.02 22.55 21.84
CA ARG A 110 -7.93 24.02 21.96
C ARG A 110 -8.25 24.73 20.64
N ARG A 111 -7.93 24.11 19.50
CA ARG A 111 -8.20 24.68 18.17
C ARG A 111 -9.67 24.54 17.75
N LEU A 112 -10.30 23.41 18.09
CA LEU A 112 -11.72 23.15 17.85
C LEU A 112 -12.64 23.91 18.82
N PHE A 113 -12.17 24.11 20.05
CA PHE A 113 -12.89 24.82 21.09
C PHE A 113 -12.03 25.95 21.67
N PRO A 114 -11.79 27.04 20.91
CA PRO A 114 -11.03 28.18 21.38
C PRO A 114 -11.59 28.78 22.67
N ARG A 115 -10.75 29.46 23.46
CA ARG A 115 -11.16 29.99 24.77
C ARG A 115 -12.22 31.09 24.66
N ASP A 116 -12.22 31.82 23.56
CA ASP A 116 -13.21 32.82 23.17
C ASP A 116 -14.51 32.22 22.58
N SER A 117 -14.57 30.91 22.35
CA SER A 117 -15.74 30.25 21.75
C SER A 117 -16.93 30.06 22.69
N SER A 118 -16.72 30.15 24.01
CA SER A 118 -17.80 30.04 25.01
C SER A 118 -17.54 30.97 26.19
N PRO A 119 -18.57 31.68 26.69
CA PRO A 119 -18.48 32.45 27.94
C PRO A 119 -18.01 31.59 29.12
N ASP A 120 -18.33 30.30 29.11
CA ASP A 120 -17.98 29.34 30.17
C ASP A 120 -16.46 29.17 30.35
N TYR A 121 -15.64 29.54 29.36
CA TYR A 121 -14.19 29.34 29.37
C TYR A 121 -13.39 30.56 29.83
N ALA A 122 -14.03 31.74 29.89
CA ALA A 122 -13.33 33.00 30.18
C ALA A 122 -12.68 32.95 31.57
N ASP A 123 -13.43 32.48 32.57
CA ASP A 123 -13.02 32.53 33.98
C ASP A 123 -12.39 31.22 34.50
N MET A 124 -12.16 30.22 33.64
CA MET A 124 -11.58 28.93 34.05
C MET A 124 -10.05 29.00 34.18
N SER A 125 -9.47 28.20 35.09
CA SER A 125 -8.01 27.98 35.09
C SER A 125 -7.57 27.22 33.83
N GLU A 126 -6.31 27.38 33.42
CA GLU A 126 -5.76 26.70 32.24
C GLU A 126 -5.94 25.17 32.29
N GLU A 127 -5.74 24.57 33.45
CA GLU A 127 -5.91 23.12 33.68
C GLU A 127 -7.36 22.68 33.49
N HIS A 128 -8.31 23.43 34.07
CA HIS A 128 -9.74 23.12 33.95
C HIS A 128 -10.23 23.34 32.51
N TYR A 129 -9.73 24.37 31.83
CA TYR A 129 -9.99 24.60 30.42
C TYR A 129 -9.48 23.43 29.56
N ALA A 130 -8.21 23.03 29.72
CA ALA A 130 -7.61 21.91 28.99
C ALA A 130 -8.40 20.60 29.21
N TYR A 131 -8.74 20.28 30.46
CA TYR A 131 -9.58 19.13 30.78
C TYR A 131 -10.93 19.19 30.07
N ARG A 132 -11.60 20.35 30.10
CA ARG A 132 -12.93 20.53 29.52
C ARG A 132 -12.91 20.35 28.01
N VAL A 133 -11.97 20.99 27.29
CA VAL A 133 -11.88 20.87 25.84
C VAL A 133 -11.50 19.46 25.39
N LEU A 134 -10.63 18.76 26.14
CA LEU A 134 -10.30 17.35 25.89
C LEU A 134 -11.52 16.44 26.06
N HIS A 135 -12.31 16.68 27.11
CA HIS A 135 -13.55 15.94 27.34
C HIS A 135 -14.57 16.18 26.21
N ARG A 136 -14.71 17.41 25.73
CA ARG A 136 -15.56 17.75 24.57
C ARG A 136 -15.05 17.11 23.28
N LEU A 137 -13.74 17.18 23.01
CA LEU A 137 -13.13 16.49 21.86
C LEU A 137 -13.50 15.00 21.85
N ARG A 138 -13.41 14.32 22.99
CA ARG A 138 -13.80 12.91 23.08
C ARG A 138 -15.31 12.73 22.83
N ARG A 139 -16.16 13.42 23.58
CA ARG A 139 -17.60 13.14 23.64
C ARG A 139 -18.41 13.71 22.48
N GLU A 140 -18.10 14.93 22.07
CA GLU A 140 -18.84 15.68 21.06
C GLU A 140 -18.27 15.48 19.65
N VAL A 141 -16.99 15.10 19.53
CA VAL A 141 -16.31 14.96 18.23
C VAL A 141 -15.99 13.49 17.92
N LEU A 142 -15.09 12.88 18.68
CA LEU A 142 -14.54 11.57 18.32
C LEU A 142 -15.58 10.44 18.44
N VAL A 143 -16.38 10.41 19.50
CA VAL A 143 -17.42 9.38 19.71
C VAL A 143 -18.47 9.37 18.59
N PRO A 144 -19.16 10.48 18.27
CA PRO A 144 -20.20 10.45 17.23
C PRO A 144 -19.62 10.19 15.82
N LEU A 145 -18.45 10.76 15.49
CA LEU A 145 -17.80 10.50 14.21
C LEU A 145 -17.39 9.03 14.07
N ARG A 146 -16.72 8.45 15.09
CA ARG A 146 -16.34 7.01 15.08
C ARG A 146 -17.55 6.09 15.01
N LYS A 147 -18.69 6.48 15.60
CA LYS A 147 -19.95 5.70 15.52
C LYS A 147 -20.46 5.59 14.08
N ILE A 148 -20.38 6.67 13.29
CA ILE A 148 -20.84 6.68 11.90
C ILE A 148 -19.85 6.03 10.93
N LEU A 149 -18.57 6.03 11.29
CA LEU A 149 -17.56 5.28 10.57
C LEU A 149 -17.78 3.76 10.64
N GLU A 150 -18.56 3.28 11.62
CA GLU A 150 -18.91 1.87 11.81
C GLU A 150 -17.66 0.97 11.79
N LEU A 151 -16.63 1.41 12.53
CA LEU A 151 -15.35 0.70 12.59
C LEU A 151 -15.53 -0.67 13.27
N PRO A 152 -14.93 -1.75 12.73
CA PRO A 152 -15.08 -3.08 13.30
C PRO A 152 -14.63 -3.15 14.76
N GLU A 153 -13.60 -2.39 15.13
CA GLU A 153 -13.07 -2.34 16.50
C GLU A 153 -14.11 -1.92 17.55
N VAL A 154 -15.06 -1.05 17.17
CA VAL A 154 -16.13 -0.58 18.07
C VAL A 154 -17.11 -1.71 18.38
N TYR A 155 -17.45 -2.53 17.38
CA TYR A 155 -18.34 -3.68 17.56
C TYR A 155 -17.64 -4.82 18.29
N MET A 156 -16.38 -5.08 17.93
CA MET A 156 -15.58 -6.16 18.52
C MET A 156 -15.31 -5.93 20.01
N SER A 157 -14.94 -4.70 20.39
CA SER A 157 -14.70 -4.36 21.82
C SER A 157 -15.98 -4.44 22.66
N ALA A 158 -17.13 -4.16 22.06
CA ALA A 158 -18.44 -4.27 22.71
C ALA A 158 -19.06 -5.68 22.63
N GLN A 159 -18.36 -6.67 22.05
CA GLN A 159 -18.88 -8.04 21.78
C GLN A 159 -20.17 -8.06 20.93
N ARG A 160 -20.42 -7.01 20.13
CA ARG A 160 -21.61 -6.84 19.27
C ARG A 160 -21.36 -7.36 17.85
N TRP A 161 -20.93 -8.62 17.74
CA TRP A 161 -20.57 -9.24 16.46
C TRP A 161 -21.75 -9.31 15.47
N SER A 162 -22.94 -9.60 15.98
CA SER A 162 -24.20 -9.68 15.21
C SER A 162 -24.61 -8.40 14.49
N GLU A 163 -24.02 -7.26 14.87
CA GLU A 163 -24.31 -5.94 14.29
C GLU A 163 -23.20 -5.46 13.34
N LEU A 164 -22.09 -6.19 13.23
CA LEU A 164 -20.94 -5.75 12.45
C LEU A 164 -21.27 -5.71 10.94
N PRO A 165 -21.09 -4.56 10.26
CA PRO A 165 -21.38 -4.42 8.84
C PRO A 165 -20.18 -4.83 7.97
N TYR A 166 -20.07 -6.11 7.60
CA TYR A 166 -18.94 -6.64 6.81
C TYR A 166 -18.66 -5.90 5.50
N THR A 167 -19.70 -5.41 4.81
CA THR A 167 -19.58 -4.67 3.55
C THR A 167 -18.82 -3.34 3.67
N ARG A 168 -18.72 -2.80 4.89
CA ARG A 168 -18.02 -1.54 5.18
C ARG A 168 -16.61 -1.74 5.71
N VAL A 169 -16.23 -2.98 6.03
CA VAL A 169 -14.91 -3.27 6.58
C VAL A 169 -13.84 -3.02 5.52
N ALA A 170 -12.88 -2.15 5.86
CA ALA A 170 -11.75 -1.82 5.00
C ALA A 170 -10.87 -3.05 4.74
N SER A 171 -10.17 -3.08 3.60
CA SER A 171 -9.42 -4.28 3.16
C SER A 171 -8.35 -4.74 4.15
N VAL A 172 -7.63 -3.80 4.77
CA VAL A 172 -6.59 -4.08 5.78
C VAL A 172 -7.22 -4.64 7.06
N ALA A 173 -8.34 -4.06 7.51
CA ALA A 173 -9.06 -4.56 8.67
C ALA A 173 -9.63 -5.95 8.40
N MET A 174 -10.13 -6.21 7.19
CA MET A 174 -10.61 -7.53 6.78
C MET A 174 -9.50 -8.58 6.87
N LYS A 175 -8.32 -8.28 6.31
CA LYS A 175 -7.15 -9.17 6.40
C LYS A 175 -6.72 -9.43 7.84
N ARG A 176 -6.73 -8.40 8.69
CA ARG A 176 -6.27 -8.50 10.09
C ARG A 176 -7.25 -9.26 10.98
N TYR A 177 -8.56 -9.05 10.81
CA TYR A 177 -9.58 -9.55 11.73
C TYR A 177 -10.39 -10.74 11.21
N LYS A 178 -10.15 -11.22 9.99
CA LYS A 178 -10.87 -12.39 9.42
C LYS A 178 -10.92 -13.61 10.35
N GLY A 179 -9.83 -13.90 11.07
CA GLY A 179 -9.79 -15.01 12.02
C GLY A 179 -10.73 -14.80 13.22
N LEU A 180 -10.88 -13.55 13.68
CA LEU A 180 -11.81 -13.19 14.74
C LEU A 180 -13.27 -13.20 14.24
N PHE A 181 -13.51 -12.72 13.01
CA PHE A 181 -14.84 -12.79 12.39
C PHE A 181 -15.31 -14.23 12.28
N LYS A 182 -14.45 -15.13 11.78
CA LYS A 182 -14.78 -16.55 11.70
C LYS A 182 -15.00 -17.17 13.08
N LYS A 183 -14.16 -16.84 14.07
CA LYS A 183 -14.29 -17.39 15.44
C LYS A 183 -15.59 -16.99 16.14
N HIS A 184 -16.07 -15.77 15.94
CA HIS A 184 -17.17 -15.20 16.72
C HIS A 184 -18.50 -15.05 15.96
N ASP A 185 -18.49 -15.09 14.63
CA ASP A 185 -19.68 -14.92 13.78
C ASP A 185 -19.54 -15.67 12.45
N GLU A 186 -19.17 -16.96 12.53
CA GLU A 186 -18.89 -17.84 11.39
C GLU A 186 -20.02 -17.83 10.35
N ALA A 187 -21.26 -18.08 10.79
CA ALA A 187 -22.40 -18.23 9.88
C ALA A 187 -22.70 -16.97 9.07
N ARG A 188 -22.66 -15.77 9.68
CA ARG A 188 -22.88 -14.52 8.92
C ARG A 188 -21.67 -14.16 8.08
N PHE A 189 -20.47 -14.45 8.55
CA PHE A 189 -19.24 -14.18 7.82
C PHE A 189 -19.14 -15.03 6.56
N ASP A 190 -19.39 -16.34 6.66
CA ASP A 190 -19.38 -17.26 5.52
C ASP A 190 -20.46 -16.89 4.50
N LYS A 191 -21.69 -16.59 4.96
CA LYS A 191 -22.74 -16.07 4.09
C LYS A 191 -22.33 -14.77 3.39
N TYR A 192 -21.64 -13.86 4.09
CA TYR A 192 -21.13 -12.65 3.47
C TYR A 192 -20.10 -12.96 2.38
N LEU A 193 -19.20 -13.92 2.59
CA LEU A 193 -18.23 -14.34 1.56
C LEU A 193 -18.92 -14.97 0.35
N GLU A 194 -19.94 -15.80 0.57
CA GLU A 194 -20.80 -16.35 -0.50
C GLU A 194 -21.52 -15.25 -1.29
N ASP A 195 -22.08 -14.25 -0.59
CA ASP A 195 -22.73 -13.11 -1.24
C ASP A 195 -21.72 -12.26 -2.04
N VAL A 196 -20.47 -12.16 -1.60
CA VAL A 196 -19.40 -11.50 -2.36
C VAL A 196 -19.03 -12.31 -3.60
N GLU A 197 -18.93 -13.64 -3.48
CA GLU A 197 -18.64 -14.52 -4.61
C GLU A 197 -19.77 -14.50 -5.66
N ALA A 198 -21.02 -14.49 -5.21
CA ALA A 198 -22.21 -14.33 -6.05
C ALA A 198 -22.37 -12.90 -6.61
N GLY A 199 -21.53 -11.95 -6.22
CA GLY A 199 -21.58 -10.55 -6.67
C GLY A 199 -22.70 -9.70 -6.07
N LYS A 200 -23.39 -10.21 -5.04
CA LYS A 200 -24.45 -9.51 -4.29
C LYS A 200 -23.87 -8.51 -3.28
N ALA A 201 -22.68 -8.80 -2.76
CA ALA A 201 -21.93 -7.92 -1.85
C ALA A 201 -20.58 -7.49 -2.46
N LYS A 202 -19.95 -6.49 -1.85
CA LYS A 202 -18.63 -5.99 -2.25
C LYS A 202 -17.65 -6.14 -1.09
N ILE A 203 -16.46 -6.65 -1.41
CA ILE A 203 -15.30 -6.65 -0.52
C ILE A 203 -14.33 -5.54 -0.92
N ALA A 204 -13.74 -4.87 0.07
CA ALA A 204 -12.68 -3.91 -0.17
C ALA A 204 -11.36 -4.64 -0.46
N ALA A 205 -10.66 -4.24 -1.53
CA ALA A 205 -9.30 -4.69 -1.87
C ALA A 205 -8.32 -3.53 -2.07
N GLY A 206 -8.82 -2.29 -2.23
CA GLY A 206 -8.04 -1.15 -2.72
C GLY A 206 -6.87 -0.70 -1.84
N ALA A 207 -6.86 -1.00 -0.54
CA ALA A 207 -5.77 -0.61 0.37
C ALA A 207 -4.69 -1.69 0.57
N LEU A 208 -4.89 -2.94 0.11
CA LEU A 208 -3.84 -3.98 0.11
C LEU A 208 -3.07 -4.07 -1.21
N LEU A 209 -1.77 -4.34 -1.15
CA LEU A 209 -0.90 -4.62 -2.28
C LEU A 209 -1.06 -6.08 -2.79
N PRO A 210 -0.73 -6.38 -4.06
CA PRO A 210 -0.81 -7.72 -4.62
C PRO A 210 -0.15 -8.81 -3.75
N HIS A 211 1.12 -8.63 -3.36
CA HIS A 211 1.83 -9.59 -2.51
C HIS A 211 1.18 -9.73 -1.12
N GLU A 212 0.60 -8.65 -0.58
CA GLU A 212 -0.09 -8.70 0.71
C GLU A 212 -1.36 -9.54 0.67
N ILE A 213 -2.09 -9.52 -0.45
CA ILE A 213 -3.27 -10.37 -0.66
C ILE A 213 -2.82 -11.82 -0.92
N ALA A 214 -1.79 -12.00 -1.75
CA ALA A 214 -1.28 -13.30 -2.16
C ALA A 214 -0.47 -14.03 -1.07
N ALA A 215 -0.10 -13.36 0.03
CA ALA A 215 0.77 -13.92 1.07
C ALA A 215 0.28 -15.25 1.66
N ALA A 216 -1.04 -15.42 1.86
CA ALA A 216 -1.62 -16.67 2.35
C ALA A 216 -1.46 -17.80 1.31
N ALA A 217 -1.85 -17.52 0.07
CA ALA A 217 -1.69 -18.44 -1.05
C ALA A 217 -0.23 -18.83 -1.30
N TYR A 218 0.72 -17.89 -1.14
CA TYR A 218 2.16 -18.14 -1.26
C TYR A 218 2.69 -19.12 -0.19
N ARG A 219 2.16 -19.04 1.04
CA ARG A 219 2.44 -20.01 2.12
C ARG A 219 1.74 -21.36 1.95
N GLY A 220 0.90 -21.49 0.92
CA GLY A 220 0.10 -22.70 0.67
C GLY A 220 -1.13 -22.80 1.57
N GLU A 221 -1.60 -21.68 2.11
CA GLU A 221 -2.84 -21.59 2.90
C GLU A 221 -4.03 -21.30 1.97
N ASP A 222 -5.13 -22.02 2.15
CA ASP A 222 -6.39 -21.72 1.48
C ASP A 222 -7.11 -20.60 2.24
N ASP A 223 -7.28 -19.45 1.59
CA ASP A 223 -7.92 -18.28 2.20
C ASP A 223 -8.93 -17.62 1.26
N ASN A 224 -10.21 -17.85 1.54
CA ASN A 224 -11.31 -17.32 0.73
C ASN A 224 -11.33 -15.78 0.71
N VAL A 225 -10.92 -15.13 1.80
CA VAL A 225 -10.81 -13.66 1.84
C VAL A 225 -9.78 -13.16 0.84
N SER A 226 -8.56 -13.72 0.84
CA SER A 226 -7.52 -13.40 -0.13
C SER A 226 -7.96 -13.67 -1.57
N GLU A 227 -8.63 -14.78 -1.85
CA GLU A 227 -9.18 -15.09 -3.18
C GLU A 227 -10.14 -14.01 -3.67
N LEU A 228 -11.13 -13.65 -2.84
CA LEU A 228 -12.13 -12.64 -3.20
C LEU A 228 -11.52 -11.24 -3.31
N GLN A 229 -10.55 -10.91 -2.45
CA GLN A 229 -9.81 -9.65 -2.55
C GLN A 229 -8.94 -9.59 -3.81
N TRP A 230 -8.31 -10.68 -4.22
CA TRP A 230 -7.53 -10.78 -5.45
C TRP A 230 -8.41 -10.58 -6.67
N ARG A 231 -9.50 -11.37 -6.78
CA ARG A 231 -10.48 -11.24 -7.88
C ARG A 231 -11.03 -9.82 -7.98
N ARG A 232 -11.29 -9.18 -6.83
CA ARG A 232 -11.74 -7.78 -6.76
C ARG A 232 -10.68 -6.82 -7.27
N MET A 233 -9.42 -6.98 -6.85
CA MET A 233 -8.29 -6.15 -7.30
C MET A 233 -8.13 -6.23 -8.81
N VAL A 234 -8.07 -7.44 -9.38
CA VAL A 234 -7.95 -7.67 -10.82
C VAL A 234 -9.11 -7.04 -11.57
N LYS A 235 -10.36 -7.23 -11.09
CA LYS A 235 -11.56 -6.61 -11.69
C LYS A 235 -11.51 -5.07 -11.66
N ASP A 236 -11.03 -4.49 -10.56
CA ASP A 236 -10.93 -3.02 -10.43
C ASP A 236 -9.80 -2.44 -11.29
N LEU A 237 -8.70 -3.16 -11.46
CA LEU A 237 -7.61 -2.76 -12.35
C LEU A 237 -8.04 -2.87 -13.82
N ARG A 238 -8.67 -3.98 -14.23
CA ARG A 238 -9.23 -4.14 -15.58
C ARG A 238 -10.24 -3.05 -15.97
N LYS A 239 -10.98 -2.50 -15.00
CA LYS A 239 -11.91 -1.39 -15.23
C LYS A 239 -11.21 -0.05 -15.51
N LYS A 240 -9.98 0.13 -15.00
CA LYS A 240 -9.18 1.34 -15.23
C LYS A 240 -8.42 1.29 -16.55
N GLY A 241 -8.20 0.09 -17.08
CA GLY A 241 -7.55 -0.19 -18.36
C GLY A 241 -7.12 -1.65 -18.42
N SER A 242 -6.83 -2.14 -19.62
CA SER A 242 -6.07 -3.37 -19.80
C SER A 242 -4.59 -3.03 -19.96
N LEU A 243 -3.69 -3.89 -19.47
CA LEU A 243 -2.30 -3.85 -19.91
C LEU A 243 -2.28 -4.47 -21.31
N SER A 244 -2.54 -3.64 -22.33
CA SER A 244 -2.54 -4.12 -23.70
C SER A 244 -1.13 -4.66 -24.05
N ASN A 245 -1.07 -5.98 -24.29
CA ASN A 245 0.10 -6.74 -24.71
C ASN A 245 1.33 -6.57 -23.82
N CYS A 246 1.20 -6.90 -22.54
CA CYS A 246 2.34 -7.01 -21.62
C CYS A 246 2.64 -8.48 -21.30
N ILE A 247 3.88 -8.80 -20.97
CA ILE A 247 4.25 -10.10 -20.39
C ILE A 247 5.29 -9.92 -19.30
N ALA A 248 5.27 -10.80 -18.31
CA ALA A 248 6.21 -10.81 -17.20
C ALA A 248 7.29 -11.88 -17.39
N VAL A 249 8.54 -11.52 -17.09
CA VAL A 249 9.66 -12.42 -16.83
C VAL A 249 9.85 -12.46 -15.32
N CYS A 250 9.72 -13.64 -14.73
CA CYS A 250 9.78 -13.83 -13.28
C CYS A 250 11.11 -14.44 -12.86
N ASP A 251 11.90 -13.69 -12.08
CA ASP A 251 13.07 -14.23 -11.38
C ASP A 251 12.63 -14.95 -10.11
N VAL A 252 12.76 -16.27 -10.11
CA VAL A 252 12.48 -17.15 -8.96
C VAL A 252 13.76 -17.78 -8.39
N SER A 253 14.88 -17.07 -8.53
CA SER A 253 16.19 -17.44 -7.98
C SER A 253 16.21 -17.55 -6.46
N ALA A 254 17.25 -18.21 -5.94
CA ALA A 254 17.49 -18.26 -4.50
C ALA A 254 17.78 -16.88 -3.88
N SER A 255 18.34 -15.90 -4.63
CA SER A 255 18.59 -14.54 -4.12
C SER A 255 17.29 -13.79 -3.86
N MET A 256 16.24 -14.05 -4.64
CA MET A 256 14.92 -13.44 -4.46
C MET A 256 14.23 -13.86 -3.16
N LYS A 257 14.74 -14.86 -2.43
CA LYS A 257 14.12 -15.40 -1.22
C LYS A 257 13.71 -14.32 -0.21
N GLY A 258 12.46 -14.39 0.23
CA GLY A 258 11.83 -13.44 1.15
C GLY A 258 10.76 -12.61 0.43
N LEU A 259 10.62 -11.34 0.85
CA LEU A 259 9.65 -10.43 0.28
C LEU A 259 9.81 -10.21 -1.25
N PRO A 260 11.03 -10.11 -1.83
CA PRO A 260 11.19 -9.93 -3.28
C PRO A 260 10.55 -11.07 -4.10
N MET A 261 10.71 -12.32 -3.67
CA MET A 261 10.06 -13.49 -4.29
C MET A 261 8.54 -13.39 -4.25
N GLU A 262 7.98 -13.05 -3.09
CA GLU A 262 6.53 -12.89 -2.92
C GLU A 262 5.98 -11.80 -3.84
N VAL A 263 6.70 -10.69 -3.96
CA VAL A 263 6.36 -9.57 -4.84
C VAL A 263 6.49 -9.97 -6.32
N CYS A 264 7.58 -10.64 -6.72
CA CYS A 264 7.83 -11.10 -8.08
C CYS A 264 6.70 -12.02 -8.56
N ILE A 265 6.36 -13.04 -7.78
CA ILE A 265 5.34 -14.02 -8.15
C ILE A 265 3.95 -13.36 -8.20
N ALA A 266 3.62 -12.53 -7.20
CA ALA A 266 2.34 -11.83 -7.19
C ALA A 266 2.20 -10.87 -8.38
N LEU A 267 3.25 -10.12 -8.72
CA LEU A 267 3.21 -9.21 -9.86
C LEU A 267 3.21 -9.96 -11.18
N GLY A 268 4.02 -11.00 -11.33
CA GLY A 268 4.02 -11.84 -12.52
C GLY A 268 2.64 -12.41 -12.80
N LEU A 269 1.97 -12.94 -11.77
CA LEU A 269 0.59 -13.41 -11.88
C LEU A 269 -0.39 -12.27 -12.21
N LEU A 270 -0.24 -11.11 -11.57
CA LEU A 270 -1.10 -9.96 -11.82
C LEU A 270 -1.00 -9.47 -13.27
N ILE A 271 0.22 -9.30 -13.80
CA ILE A 271 0.44 -8.92 -15.19
C ILE A 271 -0.20 -9.96 -16.10
N SER A 272 0.05 -11.25 -15.85
CA SER A 272 -0.51 -12.35 -16.61
C SER A 272 -2.05 -12.33 -16.66
N GLU A 273 -2.73 -12.00 -15.56
CA GLU A 273 -4.19 -11.86 -15.51
C GLU A 273 -4.73 -10.54 -16.08
N LEU A 274 -3.91 -9.50 -16.18
CA LEU A 274 -4.30 -8.20 -16.75
C LEU A 274 -4.00 -8.09 -18.24
N SER A 275 -3.12 -8.93 -18.77
CA SER A 275 -2.77 -9.00 -20.19
C SER A 275 -3.92 -9.55 -21.04
N GLU A 276 -3.95 -9.11 -22.30
CA GLU A 276 -4.90 -9.57 -23.31
C GLU A 276 -4.39 -10.80 -24.07
N GLU A 277 -5.31 -11.55 -24.67
CA GLU A 277 -4.97 -12.61 -25.63
C GLU A 277 -4.13 -12.05 -26.80
N PRO A 278 -3.06 -12.74 -27.23
CA PRO A 278 -2.68 -14.12 -26.92
C PRO A 278 -1.75 -14.29 -25.70
N TRP A 279 -1.45 -13.21 -24.98
CA TRP A 279 -0.46 -13.20 -23.90
C TRP A 279 -1.08 -13.41 -22.51
N ALA A 280 -2.40 -13.32 -22.42
CA ALA A 280 -3.18 -13.59 -21.22
C ALA A 280 -2.82 -14.95 -20.61
N GLY A 281 -2.65 -14.97 -19.30
CA GLY A 281 -2.32 -16.20 -18.57
C GLY A 281 -0.93 -16.75 -18.86
N ARG A 282 -0.03 -16.00 -19.51
CA ARG A 282 1.36 -16.42 -19.77
C ARG A 282 2.38 -15.67 -18.92
N ALA A 283 3.51 -16.32 -18.66
CA ALA A 283 4.71 -15.72 -18.08
C ALA A 283 5.97 -16.40 -18.65
N ILE A 284 7.11 -15.70 -18.58
CA ILE A 284 8.41 -16.17 -19.08
C ILE A 284 9.32 -16.49 -17.90
N THR A 285 10.09 -17.58 -18.02
CA THR A 285 11.15 -17.92 -17.07
C THR A 285 12.36 -17.00 -17.19
N PHE A 286 12.93 -16.60 -16.05
CA PHE A 286 14.23 -15.94 -16.00
C PHE A 286 15.33 -17.01 -16.14
N SER A 287 15.75 -17.26 -17.39
CA SER A 287 16.68 -18.34 -17.76
C SER A 287 17.50 -18.01 -19.01
N ALA A 288 18.67 -18.61 -19.14
CA ALA A 288 19.45 -18.65 -20.40
C ALA A 288 18.64 -19.22 -21.57
N ARG A 289 17.69 -20.12 -21.26
CA ARG A 289 16.75 -20.76 -22.20
C ARG A 289 15.33 -20.39 -21.78
N PRO A 290 14.86 -19.17 -22.10
CA PRO A 290 13.58 -18.69 -21.64
C PRO A 290 12.44 -19.52 -22.23
N GLN A 291 11.47 -19.86 -21.39
CA GLN A 291 10.27 -20.60 -21.76
C GLN A 291 9.03 -19.79 -21.42
N ILE A 292 8.07 -19.76 -22.33
CA ILE A 292 6.76 -19.17 -22.10
C ILE A 292 5.86 -20.26 -21.54
N HIS A 293 5.46 -20.12 -20.28
CA HIS A 293 4.52 -21.02 -19.62
C HIS A 293 3.13 -20.41 -19.60
N VAL A 294 2.12 -21.25 -19.80
CA VAL A 294 0.72 -20.91 -19.52
C VAL A 294 0.46 -21.22 -18.05
N ILE A 295 0.14 -20.21 -17.26
CA ILE A 295 -0.19 -20.35 -15.85
C ILE A 295 -1.51 -21.11 -15.73
N THR A 296 -1.45 -22.31 -15.15
CA THR A 296 -2.61 -23.16 -14.91
C THR A 296 -2.98 -23.13 -13.44
N GLY A 297 -4.29 -23.27 -13.14
CA GLY A 297 -4.79 -23.26 -11.77
C GLY A 297 -6.17 -22.61 -11.66
N LYS A 298 -6.99 -23.10 -10.72
CA LYS A 298 -8.32 -22.54 -10.44
C LYS A 298 -8.26 -21.52 -9.32
N THR A 299 -7.45 -21.79 -8.31
CA THR A 299 -7.26 -20.93 -7.14
C THR A 299 -6.02 -20.05 -7.31
N LEU A 300 -5.98 -18.93 -6.60
CA LEU A 300 -4.80 -18.09 -6.41
C LEU A 300 -3.62 -18.93 -5.92
N ARG A 301 -3.87 -19.86 -4.98
CA ARG A 301 -2.84 -20.80 -4.48
C ARG A 301 -2.25 -21.65 -5.60
N ASP A 302 -3.07 -22.27 -6.44
CA ASP A 302 -2.60 -23.11 -7.55
C ASP A 302 -1.72 -22.30 -8.51
N LYS A 303 -2.20 -21.10 -8.88
CA LYS A 303 -1.51 -20.22 -9.82
C LYS A 303 -0.18 -19.71 -9.26
N LEU A 304 -0.13 -19.28 -8.00
CA LEU A 304 1.12 -18.87 -7.35
C LEU A 304 2.08 -20.05 -7.20
N SER A 305 1.58 -21.23 -6.84
CA SER A 305 2.39 -22.44 -6.76
C SER A 305 3.02 -22.76 -8.12
N PHE A 306 2.25 -22.65 -9.21
CA PHE A 306 2.76 -22.88 -10.57
C PHE A 306 3.93 -21.94 -10.90
N VAL A 307 3.76 -20.63 -10.68
CA VAL A 307 4.82 -19.64 -10.95
C VAL A 307 6.04 -19.87 -10.05
N ARG A 308 5.83 -20.23 -8.78
CA ARG A 308 6.91 -20.50 -7.82
C ARG A 308 7.80 -21.68 -8.19
N HIS A 309 7.25 -22.69 -8.86
CA HIS A 309 7.97 -23.88 -9.30
C HIS A 309 8.42 -23.82 -10.75
N MET A 310 8.31 -22.66 -11.41
CA MET A 310 8.90 -22.47 -12.72
C MET A 310 10.42 -22.63 -12.66
N ASP A 311 10.99 -23.23 -13.70
CA ASP A 311 12.43 -23.43 -13.78
C ASP A 311 13.16 -22.07 -13.86
N TRP A 312 14.16 -21.90 -13.00
CA TRP A 312 15.08 -20.77 -13.04
C TRP A 312 16.45 -21.20 -13.54
N GLY A 313 17.04 -20.42 -14.45
CA GLY A 313 18.23 -20.81 -15.20
C GLY A 313 19.55 -20.16 -14.77
N GLY A 314 19.59 -19.40 -13.66
CA GLY A 314 20.83 -18.76 -13.19
C GLY A 314 21.11 -17.36 -13.73
N ASN A 315 20.51 -17.01 -14.88
CA ASN A 315 20.68 -15.76 -15.60
C ASN A 315 19.52 -15.60 -16.60
N THR A 316 19.43 -14.46 -17.29
CA THR A 316 18.49 -14.27 -18.40
C THR A 316 19.22 -13.95 -19.68
N ASN A 317 18.75 -14.53 -20.78
CA ASN A 317 19.18 -14.15 -22.12
C ASN A 317 18.07 -13.32 -22.78
N PHE A 318 18.26 -11.99 -22.84
CA PHE A 318 17.27 -11.09 -23.42
C PHE A 318 17.09 -11.30 -24.92
N GLN A 319 18.16 -11.55 -25.70
CA GLN A 319 18.04 -11.92 -27.12
C GLN A 319 17.11 -13.12 -27.30
N ALA A 320 17.36 -14.20 -26.56
CA ALA A 320 16.54 -15.41 -26.65
C ALA A 320 15.10 -15.17 -26.18
N THR A 321 14.89 -14.26 -25.23
CA THR A 321 13.56 -13.89 -24.74
C THR A 321 12.76 -13.17 -25.83
N PHE A 322 13.38 -12.19 -26.49
CA PHE A 322 12.78 -11.48 -27.62
C PHE A 322 12.57 -12.39 -28.82
N ASP A 323 13.52 -13.28 -29.12
CA ASP A 323 13.37 -14.30 -30.17
C ASP A 323 12.17 -15.21 -29.89
N ARG A 324 11.95 -15.59 -28.62
CA ARG A 324 10.80 -16.43 -28.25
C ARG A 324 9.47 -15.69 -28.40
N ILE A 325 9.44 -14.41 -28.04
CA ILE A 325 8.26 -13.54 -28.25
C ILE A 325 7.98 -13.40 -29.74
N LEU A 326 9.01 -13.11 -30.54
CA LEU A 326 8.90 -12.95 -31.99
C LEU A 326 8.43 -14.24 -32.66
N GLN A 327 8.96 -15.39 -32.25
CA GLN A 327 8.55 -16.70 -32.74
C GLN A 327 7.04 -16.92 -32.52
N VAL A 328 6.53 -16.65 -31.32
CA VAL A 328 5.09 -16.76 -31.03
C VAL A 328 4.27 -15.81 -31.91
N ALA A 329 4.76 -14.59 -32.15
CA ALA A 329 4.05 -13.61 -32.97
C ALA A 329 4.00 -14.00 -34.45
N VAL A 330 5.11 -14.51 -34.99
CA VAL A 330 5.20 -14.99 -36.38
C VAL A 330 4.37 -16.25 -36.57
N ASP A 331 4.48 -17.23 -35.66
CA ASP A 331 3.72 -18.49 -35.73
C ASP A 331 2.21 -18.25 -35.67
N ALA A 332 1.77 -17.34 -34.80
CA ALA A 332 0.37 -16.97 -34.66
C ALA A 332 -0.10 -15.92 -35.67
N LYS A 333 0.79 -15.40 -36.55
CA LYS A 333 0.52 -14.32 -37.50
C LYS A 333 -0.19 -13.14 -36.85
N LEU A 334 0.35 -12.66 -35.74
CA LEU A 334 -0.27 -11.59 -34.97
C LEU A 334 -0.29 -10.29 -35.75
N ALA A 335 -1.37 -9.53 -35.60
CA ALA A 335 -1.36 -8.14 -36.04
C ALA A 335 -0.38 -7.33 -35.17
N PRO A 336 0.32 -6.32 -35.70
CA PRO A 336 1.24 -5.49 -34.92
C PRO A 336 0.62 -4.91 -33.65
N GLU A 337 -0.69 -4.63 -33.66
CA GLU A 337 -1.44 -4.10 -32.52
C GLU A 337 -1.62 -5.12 -31.38
N LYS A 338 -1.39 -6.41 -31.64
CA LYS A 338 -1.41 -7.52 -30.67
C LYS A 338 -0.02 -7.96 -30.23
N MET A 339 1.03 -7.33 -30.77
CA MET A 339 2.41 -7.58 -30.36
C MET A 339 2.67 -7.04 -28.96
N ILE A 340 3.56 -7.71 -28.21
CA ILE A 340 3.97 -7.25 -26.88
C ILE A 340 4.59 -5.86 -27.00
N LYS A 341 4.08 -4.91 -26.23
CA LYS A 341 4.64 -3.55 -26.13
C LYS A 341 5.62 -3.42 -24.98
N THR A 342 5.42 -4.22 -23.94
CA THR A 342 6.18 -4.10 -22.69
C THR A 342 6.49 -5.47 -22.09
N LEU A 343 7.77 -5.69 -21.85
CA LEU A 343 8.32 -6.84 -21.15
C LEU A 343 8.69 -6.41 -19.72
N PHE A 344 7.89 -6.82 -18.73
CA PHE A 344 8.22 -6.58 -17.32
C PHE A 344 9.21 -7.64 -16.83
N VAL A 345 10.36 -7.22 -16.33
CA VAL A 345 11.38 -8.12 -15.78
C VAL A 345 11.47 -7.88 -14.29
N PHE A 346 11.01 -8.84 -13.48
CA PHE A 346 11.05 -8.73 -12.02
C PHE A 346 12.27 -9.48 -11.49
N SER A 347 13.24 -8.78 -10.91
CA SER A 347 14.49 -9.37 -10.37
C SER A 347 15.03 -8.55 -9.20
N ASP A 348 15.99 -9.09 -8.45
CA ASP A 348 16.77 -8.36 -7.43
C ASP A 348 18.17 -7.95 -7.90
N MET A 349 18.48 -8.18 -9.18
CA MET A 349 19.74 -7.80 -9.80
C MET A 349 19.62 -6.42 -10.46
N GLU A 350 20.75 -5.78 -10.78
CA GLU A 350 20.77 -4.64 -11.70
C GLU A 350 20.75 -5.12 -13.16
N PHE A 351 20.17 -4.32 -14.07
CA PHE A 351 20.05 -4.71 -15.48
C PHE A 351 21.40 -5.06 -16.12
N ASP A 352 22.44 -4.29 -15.82
CA ASP A 352 23.80 -4.50 -16.34
C ASP A 352 24.42 -5.82 -15.84
N GLN A 353 23.94 -6.37 -14.72
CA GLN A 353 24.37 -7.67 -14.23
C GLN A 353 23.57 -8.82 -14.86
N ALA A 354 22.32 -8.55 -15.24
CA ALA A 354 21.46 -9.51 -15.91
C ALA A 354 21.79 -9.66 -17.40
N SER A 355 22.25 -8.59 -18.06
CA SER A 355 22.70 -8.61 -19.47
C SER A 355 24.14 -9.09 -19.58
N GLN A 356 24.38 -10.19 -20.31
CA GLN A 356 25.72 -10.73 -20.52
C GLN A 356 26.54 -9.97 -21.57
N ASN A 357 25.87 -9.21 -22.45
CA ASN A 357 26.48 -8.47 -23.55
C ASN A 357 26.20 -6.96 -23.44
N PRO A 358 26.94 -6.12 -24.18
CA PRO A 358 26.61 -4.70 -24.34
C PRO A 358 25.20 -4.54 -24.93
N TRP A 359 24.28 -4.00 -24.13
CA TRP A 359 22.86 -3.92 -24.48
C TRP A 359 22.60 -3.19 -25.79
N GLU A 360 23.35 -2.13 -26.11
CA GLU A 360 23.18 -1.38 -27.36
C GLU A 360 23.29 -2.28 -28.60
N THR A 361 24.26 -3.20 -28.61
CA THR A 361 24.43 -4.14 -29.72
C THR A 361 23.30 -5.15 -29.77
N ASP A 362 22.87 -5.62 -28.60
CA ASP A 362 21.76 -6.57 -28.50
C ASP A 362 20.44 -5.95 -28.96
N TYR A 363 20.15 -4.74 -28.50
CA TYR A 363 18.96 -3.98 -28.86
C TYR A 363 18.90 -3.71 -30.37
N GLN A 364 20.01 -3.29 -30.98
CA GLN A 364 20.07 -3.11 -32.43
C GLN A 364 19.80 -4.42 -33.21
N ALA A 365 20.33 -5.55 -32.73
CA ALA A 365 20.06 -6.85 -33.33
C ALA A 365 18.58 -7.27 -33.14
N ILE A 366 17.98 -7.01 -31.98
CA ILE A 366 16.55 -7.24 -31.73
C ILE A 366 15.70 -6.41 -32.69
N CYS A 367 15.97 -5.11 -32.82
CA CYS A 367 15.24 -4.22 -33.73
C CYS A 367 15.31 -4.70 -35.19
N ARG A 368 16.48 -5.20 -35.64
CA ARG A 368 16.64 -5.78 -36.99
C ARG A 368 15.76 -7.01 -37.18
N LYS A 369 15.84 -7.99 -36.27
CA LYS A 369 15.02 -9.21 -36.33
C LYS A 369 13.52 -8.91 -36.37
N PHE A 370 13.08 -7.95 -35.56
CA PHE A 370 11.68 -7.52 -35.53
C PHE A 370 11.28 -6.83 -36.83
N SER A 371 12.14 -5.97 -37.38
CA SER A 371 11.90 -5.32 -38.67
C SER A 371 11.80 -6.32 -39.82
N ASP A 372 12.71 -7.30 -39.87
CA ASP A 372 12.72 -8.38 -40.88
C ASP A 372 11.46 -9.25 -40.82
N ALA A 373 10.86 -9.39 -39.63
CA ALA A 373 9.62 -10.13 -39.40
C ALA A 373 8.34 -9.28 -39.58
N GLY A 374 8.45 -7.99 -39.92
CA GLY A 374 7.31 -7.07 -40.13
C GLY A 374 6.78 -6.38 -38.87
N TYR A 375 7.55 -6.39 -37.77
CA TYR A 375 7.19 -5.81 -36.46
C TYR A 375 8.13 -4.68 -36.01
N GLY A 376 8.84 -4.04 -36.95
CA GLY A 376 9.86 -3.01 -36.64
C GLY A 376 9.33 -1.80 -35.85
N ASP A 377 8.06 -1.43 -36.04
CA ASP A 377 7.44 -0.29 -35.34
C ASP A 377 6.90 -0.66 -33.94
N VAL A 378 6.92 -1.95 -33.58
CA VAL A 378 6.34 -2.49 -32.34
C VAL A 378 7.32 -3.38 -31.60
N VAL A 379 8.59 -2.96 -31.55
CA VAL A 379 9.61 -3.62 -30.72
C VAL A 379 9.28 -3.42 -29.23
N PRO A 380 9.18 -4.49 -28.42
CA PRO A 380 8.86 -4.37 -27.00
C PRO A 380 9.92 -3.57 -26.25
N GLN A 381 9.47 -2.70 -25.33
CA GLN A 381 10.36 -2.09 -24.33
C GLN A 381 10.51 -3.02 -23.13
N ILE A 382 11.66 -2.98 -22.47
CA ILE A 382 11.89 -3.64 -21.18
C ILE A 382 11.55 -2.67 -20.07
N VAL A 383 10.72 -3.11 -19.13
CA VAL A 383 10.58 -2.47 -17.82
C VAL A 383 11.25 -3.38 -16.81
N PHE A 384 12.50 -3.04 -16.47
CA PHE A 384 13.29 -3.82 -15.54
C PHE A 384 13.04 -3.33 -14.12
N TRP A 385 12.41 -4.19 -13.32
CA TRP A 385 11.89 -3.85 -12.02
C TRP A 385 12.72 -4.51 -10.91
N ASN A 386 13.57 -3.72 -10.27
CA ASN A 386 14.37 -4.15 -9.13
C ASN A 386 13.50 -4.20 -7.86
N LEU A 387 13.34 -5.40 -7.31
CA LEU A 387 12.51 -5.68 -6.14
C LEU A 387 13.30 -5.66 -4.82
N ARG A 388 14.61 -5.47 -4.87
CA ARG A 388 15.49 -5.33 -3.71
C ARG A 388 15.94 -3.87 -3.59
N ASP A 389 16.16 -3.43 -2.36
CA ASP A 389 16.42 -2.03 -2.01
C ASP A 389 17.60 -1.47 -2.84
N SER A 390 17.32 -0.49 -3.71
CA SER A 390 18.32 0.24 -4.46
C SER A 390 18.20 1.72 -4.11
N ARG A 391 19.33 2.40 -3.93
CA ARG A 391 19.40 3.83 -3.53
C ARG A 391 18.96 4.80 -4.64
N SER A 392 18.31 4.32 -5.69
CA SER A 392 18.08 5.02 -6.95
C SER A 392 16.65 5.54 -7.06
N ALA A 393 16.45 6.53 -7.95
CA ALA A 393 15.13 7.07 -8.27
C ALA A 393 14.14 5.96 -8.67
N PRO A 394 12.83 6.13 -8.38
CA PRO A 394 11.82 5.09 -8.57
C PRO A 394 11.65 4.64 -10.02
N VAL A 395 12.00 5.50 -10.99
CA VAL A 395 12.10 5.15 -12.41
C VAL A 395 13.28 5.89 -13.04
N THR A 396 14.12 5.21 -13.82
CA THR A 396 15.19 5.83 -14.65
C THR A 396 15.24 5.20 -16.04
N SER A 397 15.74 5.92 -17.04
CA SER A 397 16.04 5.36 -18.37
C SER A 397 17.44 5.79 -18.75
N THR A 398 18.38 4.85 -18.75
CA THR A 398 19.76 5.09 -19.16
C THR A 398 20.10 4.44 -20.50
N GLN A 399 19.25 3.53 -20.99
CA GLN A 399 19.52 2.70 -22.16
C GLN A 399 18.31 2.67 -23.12
N PRO A 400 18.53 2.65 -24.44
CA PRO A 400 17.44 2.58 -25.42
C PRO A 400 16.56 1.36 -25.20
N GLY A 401 15.24 1.57 -25.17
CA GLY A 401 14.25 0.51 -25.00
C GLY A 401 14.19 -0.10 -23.60
N VAL A 402 14.85 0.48 -22.58
CA VAL A 402 14.83 -0.02 -21.19
C VAL A 402 14.46 1.09 -20.21
N ALA A 403 13.43 0.84 -19.40
CA ALA A 403 13.09 1.63 -18.23
C ALA A 403 13.37 0.82 -16.96
N MET A 404 14.17 1.38 -16.06
CA MET A 404 14.44 0.82 -14.74
C MET A 404 13.37 1.31 -13.76
N VAL A 405 12.85 0.42 -12.92
CA VAL A 405 11.88 0.74 -11.88
C VAL A 405 12.35 0.13 -10.56
N SER A 406 12.31 0.89 -9.47
CA SER A 406 12.70 0.41 -8.14
C SER A 406 11.55 0.53 -7.14
N GLY A 407 11.54 -0.39 -6.17
CA GLY A 407 10.55 -0.42 -5.09
C GLY A 407 9.16 -0.89 -5.54
N PHE A 408 8.21 -1.01 -4.62
CA PHE A 408 6.89 -1.53 -4.96
C PHE A 408 5.76 -0.65 -4.41
N SER A 409 4.96 -0.07 -5.30
CA SER A 409 3.78 0.73 -4.94
C SER A 409 2.61 0.52 -5.89
N LYS A 410 1.40 0.80 -5.40
CA LYS A 410 0.17 0.74 -6.24
C LYS A 410 0.16 1.77 -7.34
N ASN A 411 0.77 2.92 -7.08
CA ASN A 411 0.80 4.01 -8.02
C ASN A 411 1.60 3.60 -9.25
N LEU A 412 2.69 2.82 -9.09
CA LEU A 412 3.45 2.27 -10.21
C LEU A 412 2.59 1.36 -11.10
N VAL A 413 1.86 0.40 -10.52
CA VAL A 413 0.96 -0.46 -11.30
C VAL A 413 -0.14 0.35 -12.01
N LYS A 414 -0.69 1.38 -11.36
CA LYS A 414 -1.68 2.28 -11.96
C LYS A 414 -1.10 3.07 -13.14
N LEU A 415 0.12 3.59 -13.01
CA LEU A 415 0.82 4.30 -14.08
C LEU A 415 1.02 3.42 -15.31
N PHE A 416 1.43 2.15 -15.12
CA PHE A 416 1.55 1.21 -16.23
C PHE A 416 0.21 0.91 -16.89
N LEU A 417 -0.89 0.84 -16.12
CA LEU A 417 -2.23 0.65 -16.67
C LEU A 417 -2.71 1.86 -17.48
N GLU A 418 -2.43 3.07 -17.04
CA GLU A 418 -2.87 4.31 -17.70
C GLU A 418 -2.11 4.56 -19.01
N ASN A 419 -0.86 4.10 -19.10
CA ASN A 419 -0.01 4.27 -20.29
C ASN A 419 0.10 3.00 -21.16
N ASN A 420 -0.83 2.05 -21.04
CA ASN A 420 -0.81 0.80 -21.83
C ASN A 420 0.53 0.05 -21.77
N GLY A 421 1.14 0.02 -20.58
CA GLY A 421 2.44 -0.59 -20.31
C GLY A 421 3.65 0.29 -20.68
N VAL A 422 3.47 1.38 -21.43
CA VAL A 422 4.59 2.22 -21.90
C VAL A 422 5.11 3.12 -20.79
N VAL A 423 6.43 3.13 -20.61
CA VAL A 423 7.09 3.83 -19.50
C VAL A 423 8.11 4.79 -20.06
N ASN A 424 7.76 6.07 -20.06
CA ASN A 424 8.75 7.14 -20.15
C ASN A 424 8.98 7.69 -18.73
N PRO A 425 10.19 7.56 -18.15
CA PRO A 425 10.48 8.06 -16.81
C PRO A 425 10.16 9.55 -16.64
N GLU A 426 10.39 10.38 -17.66
CA GLU A 426 10.06 11.81 -17.62
C GLU A 426 8.55 12.01 -17.60
N ALA A 427 7.80 11.24 -18.39
CA ALA A 427 6.34 11.28 -18.37
C ALA A 427 5.77 10.77 -17.03
N VAL A 428 6.41 9.77 -16.43
CA VAL A 428 6.04 9.25 -15.10
C VAL A 428 6.32 10.30 -14.01
N MET A 429 7.50 10.94 -14.04
CA MET A 429 7.84 12.02 -13.13
C MET A 429 6.88 13.19 -13.31
N ALA A 430 6.67 13.64 -14.55
CA ALA A 430 5.74 14.73 -14.89
C ALA A 430 4.33 14.42 -14.43
N ALA A 431 3.81 13.20 -14.65
CA ALA A 431 2.50 12.79 -14.17
C ALA A 431 2.42 12.76 -12.64
N ALA A 432 3.49 12.32 -11.96
CA ALA A 432 3.54 12.28 -10.50
C ALA A 432 3.54 13.69 -9.88
N ILE A 433 4.16 14.67 -10.53
CA ILE A 433 4.21 16.08 -10.07
C ILE A 433 3.14 16.97 -10.71
N ALA A 434 2.30 16.46 -11.61
CA ALA A 434 1.22 17.22 -12.26
C ALA A 434 -0.02 17.42 -11.35
N GLY A 435 -0.05 16.79 -10.18
CA GLY A 435 -1.15 16.93 -9.22
C GLY A 435 -1.32 18.38 -8.75
N GLU A 436 -2.57 18.81 -8.51
CA GLU A 436 -2.89 20.17 -8.03
C GLU A 436 -2.12 20.55 -6.75
N GLU A 437 -1.76 19.55 -5.94
CA GLU A 437 -0.98 19.70 -4.71
C GLU A 437 0.48 20.12 -4.96
N TYR A 438 1.06 19.75 -6.10
CA TYR A 438 2.43 20.08 -6.49
C TYR A 438 2.54 21.37 -7.31
N GLN A 439 1.44 21.84 -7.91
CA GLN A 439 1.42 23.11 -8.67
C GLN A 439 1.71 24.35 -7.81
N LYS A 440 1.55 24.25 -6.48
CA LYS A 440 1.84 25.32 -5.53
C LYS A 440 3.31 25.39 -5.11
N LEU A 441 4.14 24.43 -5.53
CA LEU A 441 5.56 24.42 -5.21
C LEU A 441 6.31 25.34 -6.17
N ALA A 442 6.90 26.40 -5.61
CA ALA A 442 7.82 27.25 -6.35
C ALA A 442 9.22 26.60 -6.31
N VAL A 443 9.79 26.33 -7.48
CA VAL A 443 11.21 25.98 -7.60
C VAL A 443 11.99 27.29 -7.54
N PHE A 444 12.81 27.44 -6.50
CA PHE A 444 13.78 28.52 -6.41
C PHE A 444 15.12 27.96 -6.87
N ASP A 445 15.68 28.58 -7.89
CA ASP A 445 16.98 28.25 -8.49
C ASP A 445 18.13 28.87 -7.67
#